data_AF-A0A0C2FB65-F1
#
_entry.id   AF-A0A0C2FB65-F1
#
_cell.length_a   1.000
_cell.length_b   1.000
_cell.length_c   1.000
_cell.angle_alpha   90.00
_cell.angle_beta   90.00
_cell.angle_gamma   90.00
#
_symmetry.space_group_name_H-M   'P 1'
#
loop_
_entity.id
_entity.type
_entity.pdbx_description
1 polymer ?
#
loop_
_entity_poly.entity_id
_entity_poly.type
_entity_poly.pdbx_seq_one_letter_code
_entity_poly.pdbx_strand_id
1 'polypeptide(L)'
;MSMSAKEYGLMRIVDDPTKCAWLANGHSLEHYLIRHQDTVEYRKKIRLLKVRMLDGSVKTIPVDESHPVGQLMVGVCTKIGISNYEEYSLVRATEPDSRGSMMNLRDERSRTIDGEQRKGMMGTLGRKKEQKLEQLR
;
A
#
# COMPACT_ATOMS: atom_id res chain seq x y z
N MET A 1 -24.05 -23.78 11.63
CA MET A 1 -22.75 -23.11 11.45
C MET A 1 -22.11 -22.96 12.82
N SER A 2 -21.01 -23.68 13.12
CA SER A 2 -20.31 -23.46 14.39
C SER A 2 -19.43 -22.22 14.26
N MET A 3 -19.72 -21.16 15.01
CA MET A 3 -18.82 -20.02 15.13
C MET A 3 -17.65 -20.42 16.04
N SER A 4 -16.41 -20.34 15.53
CA SER A 4 -15.23 -20.63 16.33
C SER A 4 -14.72 -19.35 16.98
N ALA A 5 -14.60 -19.33 18.31
CA ALA A 5 -14.07 -18.18 19.04
C ALA A 5 -12.67 -17.75 18.56
N LYS A 6 -11.91 -18.67 17.96
CA LYS A 6 -10.57 -18.41 17.39
C LYS A 6 -10.60 -17.48 16.18
N GLU A 7 -11.72 -17.42 15.45
CA GLU A 7 -11.88 -16.56 14.28
C GLU A 7 -12.21 -15.10 14.63
N TYR A 8 -12.35 -14.79 15.92
CA TYR A 8 -12.71 -13.48 16.43
C TYR A 8 -11.65 -12.94 17.38
N GLY A 9 -11.68 -11.65 17.63
CA GLY A 9 -10.96 -11.05 18.74
C GLY A 9 -11.40 -9.64 19.02
N LEU A 10 -10.66 -9.01 19.93
CA LEU A 10 -10.92 -7.65 20.35
C LEU A 10 -10.07 -6.69 19.52
N MET A 11 -10.69 -5.61 19.06
CA MET A 11 -10.04 -4.53 18.33
C MET A 11 -10.29 -3.21 19.05
N ARG A 12 -9.23 -2.48 19.36
CA ARG A 12 -9.33 -1.11 19.86
C ARG A 12 -9.69 -0.21 18.68
N ILE A 13 -10.80 0.52 18.81
CA ILE A 13 -11.24 1.49 17.81
C ILE A 13 -10.88 2.89 18.29
N VAL A 14 -10.27 3.66 17.40
CA VAL A 14 -9.92 5.06 17.60
C VAL A 14 -10.27 5.83 16.33
N ASP A 15 -10.32 7.16 16.40
CA ASP A 15 -10.74 8.01 15.26
C ASP A 15 -9.87 7.81 14.02
N ASP A 16 -8.57 7.55 14.23
CA ASP A 16 -7.62 7.28 13.17
C ASP A 16 -7.59 5.76 12.86
N PRO A 17 -8.12 5.31 11.71
CA PRO A 17 -8.21 3.89 11.38
C PRO A 17 -6.84 3.21 11.28
N THR A 18 -5.76 3.96 11.06
CA THR A 18 -4.39 3.42 11.02
C THR A 18 -3.83 3.10 12.39
N LYS A 19 -4.44 3.64 13.46
CA LYS A 19 -4.07 3.43 14.86
C LYS A 19 -4.97 2.44 15.59
N CYS A 20 -6.00 1.92 14.91
CA CYS A 20 -6.78 0.80 15.40
C CYS A 20 -5.91 -0.46 15.44
N ALA A 21 -6.05 -1.26 16.49
CA ALA A 21 -5.18 -2.40 16.69
C ALA A 21 -5.96 -3.60 17.27
N TRP A 22 -5.58 -4.79 16.85
CA TRP A 22 -6.05 -6.04 17.46
C TRP A 22 -5.33 -6.28 18.78
N LEU A 23 -6.07 -6.70 19.79
CA LEU A 23 -5.52 -7.05 21.10
C LEU A 23 -5.06 -8.51 21.07
N ALA A 24 -3.83 -8.75 21.54
CA ALA A 24 -3.31 -10.10 21.68
C ALA A 24 -3.82 -10.73 22.99
N ASN A 25 -4.12 -12.04 22.95
CA ASN A 25 -4.70 -12.76 24.08
C ASN A 25 -3.81 -12.82 25.34
N GLY A 26 -2.51 -12.51 25.22
CA GLY A 26 -1.55 -12.55 26.33
C GLY A 26 -1.28 -11.20 27.01
N HIS A 27 -1.96 -10.12 26.59
CA HIS A 27 -1.76 -8.78 27.13
C HIS A 27 -3.01 -8.27 27.85
N SER A 28 -2.80 -7.50 28.92
CA SER A 28 -3.90 -6.81 29.63
C SER A 28 -4.43 -5.63 28.81
N LEU A 29 -5.64 -5.17 29.13
CA LEU A 29 -6.21 -3.97 28.50
C LEU A 29 -5.37 -2.71 28.76
N GLU A 30 -4.73 -2.63 29.93
CA GLU A 30 -3.84 -1.53 30.32
C GLU A 30 -2.62 -1.42 29.40
N HIS A 31 -2.08 -2.55 28.91
CA HIS A 31 -0.98 -2.56 27.95
C HIS A 31 -1.33 -1.77 26.67
N TYR A 32 -2.61 -1.77 26.28
CA TYR A 32 -3.12 -1.03 25.13
C TYR A 32 -3.63 0.36 25.48
N LEU A 33 -3.38 0.84 26.70
CA LEU A 33 -3.80 2.14 27.24
C LEU A 33 -5.33 2.35 27.16
N ILE A 34 -6.11 1.27 27.25
CA ILE A 34 -7.56 1.32 27.23
C ILE A 34 -8.07 1.82 28.59
N ARG A 35 -8.87 2.87 28.60
CA ARG A 35 -9.40 3.55 29.79
C ARG A 35 -10.93 3.49 29.86
N HIS A 36 -11.46 3.99 30.97
CA HIS A 36 -12.90 4.14 31.15
C HIS A 36 -13.51 5.00 30.02
N GLN A 37 -14.55 4.47 29.36
CA GLN A 37 -15.23 5.01 28.16
C GLN A 37 -14.56 4.73 26.81
N ASP A 38 -13.40 4.05 26.76
CA ASP A 38 -12.85 3.60 25.49
C ASP A 38 -13.68 2.44 24.92
N THR A 39 -13.82 2.43 23.59
CA THR A 39 -14.59 1.40 22.88
C THR A 39 -13.66 0.30 22.37
N VAL A 40 -14.03 -0.94 22.66
CA VAL A 40 -13.38 -2.14 22.12
C VAL A 40 -14.44 -2.96 21.39
N GLU A 41 -14.16 -3.31 20.14
CA GLU A 41 -15.07 -4.10 19.33
C GLU A 41 -14.68 -5.57 19.33
N TYR A 42 -15.66 -6.45 19.53
CA TYR A 42 -15.50 -7.87 19.25
C TYR A 42 -15.82 -8.13 17.78
N ARG A 43 -14.79 -8.45 16.99
CA ARG A 43 -14.88 -8.50 15.52
C ARG A 43 -14.28 -9.79 14.97
N LYS A 44 -14.83 -10.24 13.83
CA LYS A 44 -14.25 -11.36 13.08
C LYS A 44 -12.92 -10.94 12.46
N LYS A 45 -11.85 -11.68 12.77
CA LYS A 45 -10.48 -11.47 12.27
C LYS A 45 -10.29 -11.93 10.83
N ILE A 46 -11.05 -12.96 10.44
CA ILE A 46 -10.92 -13.57 9.11
C ILE A 46 -11.61 -12.70 8.06
N ARG A 47 -10.84 -12.20 7.10
CA ARG A 47 -11.33 -11.49 5.91
C ARG A 47 -10.90 -12.17 4.62
N LEU A 48 -11.66 -11.90 3.57
CA LEU A 48 -11.36 -12.38 2.23
C LEU A 48 -10.43 -11.39 1.52
N LEU A 49 -9.18 -11.78 1.31
CA LEU A 49 -8.17 -11.01 0.57
C LEU A 49 -8.15 -11.44 -0.89
N LYS A 50 -8.28 -10.48 -1.80
CA LYS A 50 -8.09 -10.70 -3.24
C LYS A 50 -6.61 -10.56 -3.59
N VAL A 51 -6.02 -11.63 -4.12
CA VAL A 51 -4.60 -11.68 -4.49
C VAL A 51 -4.50 -11.97 -5.99
N ARG A 52 -3.78 -11.11 -6.73
CA ARG A 52 -3.44 -11.35 -8.13
C ARG A 52 -2.20 -12.23 -8.19
N MET A 53 -2.32 -13.35 -8.89
CA MET A 53 -1.26 -14.33 -9.10
C MET A 53 -0.35 -13.92 -10.27
N LEU A 54 0.79 -14.60 -10.39
CA LEU A 54 1.75 -14.38 -11.49
C LEU A 54 1.17 -14.70 -12.87
N ASP A 55 0.20 -15.61 -12.95
CA ASP A 55 -0.53 -15.96 -14.17
C ASP A 55 -1.64 -14.94 -14.52
N GLY A 56 -1.78 -13.87 -13.74
CA GLY A 56 -2.80 -12.84 -13.91
C GLY A 56 -4.16 -13.16 -13.30
N SER A 57 -4.39 -14.39 -12.85
CA SER A 57 -5.64 -14.78 -12.18
C SER A 57 -5.77 -14.08 -10.82
N VAL A 58 -7.00 -13.82 -10.38
CA VAL A 58 -7.27 -13.26 -9.04
C VAL A 58 -7.93 -14.32 -8.18
N LYS A 59 -7.26 -14.72 -7.08
CA LYS A 59 -7.84 -15.64 -6.10
C LYS A 59 -8.31 -14.88 -4.86
N THR A 60 -9.41 -15.34 -4.29
CA THR A 60 -9.94 -14.81 -3.03
C THR A 60 -9.56 -15.78 -1.90
N ILE A 61 -8.74 -15.33 -0.97
CA ILE A 61 -8.13 -16.17 0.07
C ILE A 61 -8.55 -15.65 1.44
N PRO A 62 -9.10 -16.50 2.33
CA PRO A 62 -9.39 -16.09 3.71
C PRO A 62 -8.09 -15.92 4.49
N VAL A 63 -7.90 -14.76 5.12
CA VAL A 63 -6.72 -14.36 5.88
C VAL A 63 -7.10 -13.75 7.22
N ASP A 64 -6.24 -13.88 8.23
CA ASP A 64 -6.45 -13.30 9.56
C ASP A 64 -5.77 -11.92 9.65
N GLU A 65 -6.56 -10.84 9.61
CA GLU A 65 -6.07 -9.45 9.65
C GLU A 65 -5.39 -9.03 10.96
N SER A 66 -5.44 -9.85 12.01
CA SER A 66 -4.70 -9.56 13.24
C SER A 66 -3.21 -9.84 13.13
N HIS A 67 -2.78 -10.55 12.09
CA HIS A 67 -1.38 -10.89 11.86
C HIS A 67 -0.65 -9.88 10.96
N PRO A 68 0.67 -9.73 11.12
CA PRO A 68 1.48 -8.92 10.21
C PRO A 68 1.52 -9.53 8.81
N VAL A 69 1.83 -8.68 7.82
CA VAL A 69 1.87 -9.06 6.39
C VAL A 69 2.76 -10.28 6.12
N GLY A 70 3.88 -10.44 6.83
CA GLY A 70 4.74 -11.62 6.70
C GLY A 70 4.02 -12.94 7.04
N GLN A 71 3.19 -12.96 8.08
CA GLN A 71 2.38 -14.13 8.44
C GLN A 71 1.20 -14.32 7.48
N LEU A 72 0.61 -13.23 6.98
CA LEU A 72 -0.39 -13.31 5.91
C LEU A 72 0.20 -13.99 4.67
N MET A 73 1.46 -13.69 4.33
CA MET A 73 2.15 -14.26 3.19
C MET A 73 2.29 -15.78 3.30
N VAL A 74 2.66 -16.29 4.48
CA VAL A 74 2.73 -17.73 4.75
C VAL A 74 1.36 -18.38 4.51
N GLY A 75 0.28 -17.79 5.03
CA GLY A 75 -1.08 -18.28 4.84
C GLY A 75 -1.53 -18.30 3.38
N VAL A 76 -1.23 -17.23 2.63
CA VAL A 76 -1.53 -17.11 1.20
C VAL A 76 -0.77 -18.15 0.39
N CYS A 77 0.55 -18.25 0.55
CA CYS A 77 1.41 -19.19 -0.18
C CYS A 77 1.03 -20.65 0.10
N THR A 78 0.77 -20.99 1.37
CA THR A 78 0.32 -22.34 1.76
C THR A 78 -0.98 -22.73 1.05
N LYS A 79 -1.93 -21.79 0.92
CA LYS A 79 -3.20 -22.03 0.23
C LYS A 79 -3.06 -22.21 -1.29
N ILE A 80 -2.04 -21.60 -1.89
CA ILE A 80 -1.78 -21.68 -3.33
C ILE A 80 -0.87 -22.87 -3.67
N GLY A 81 -0.14 -23.41 -2.70
CA GLY A 81 0.83 -24.50 -2.90
C GLY A 81 2.25 -24.03 -3.18
N ILE A 82 2.61 -22.84 -2.69
CA ILE A 82 3.96 -22.27 -2.79
C ILE A 82 4.67 -22.48 -1.45
N SER A 83 5.78 -23.23 -1.44
CA SER A 83 6.56 -23.55 -0.23
C SER A 83 7.60 -22.49 0.12
N ASN A 84 8.30 -21.98 -0.88
CA ASN A 84 9.19 -20.83 -0.79
C ASN A 84 8.33 -19.56 -0.75
N TYR A 85 7.86 -19.17 0.44
CA TYR A 85 7.13 -17.91 0.62
C TYR A 85 8.05 -16.71 0.90
N GLU A 86 9.32 -16.97 1.24
CA GLU A 86 10.29 -15.96 1.65
C GLU A 86 10.89 -15.17 0.48
N GLU A 87 10.87 -15.70 -0.73
CA GLU A 87 11.28 -14.98 -1.94
C GLU A 87 10.18 -14.08 -2.53
N TYR A 88 8.99 -14.07 -1.92
CA TYR A 88 7.83 -13.34 -2.44
C TYR A 88 7.37 -12.25 -1.48
N SER A 89 6.69 -11.24 -2.02
CA SER A 89 6.08 -10.16 -1.24
C SER A 89 4.74 -9.73 -1.82
N LEU A 90 3.88 -9.15 -0.99
CA LEU A 90 2.59 -8.60 -1.40
C LEU A 90 2.74 -7.13 -1.76
N VAL A 91 2.24 -6.75 -2.94
CA VAL A 91 2.22 -5.37 -3.42
C VAL A 91 0.79 -4.89 -3.49
N ARG A 92 0.53 -3.63 -3.10
CA ARG A 92 -0.78 -3.01 -3.27
C ARG A 92 -1.09 -2.89 -4.76
N ALA A 93 -2.26 -3.36 -5.18
CA ALA A 93 -2.73 -3.13 -6.53
C ALA A 93 -3.03 -1.62 -6.71
N THR A 94 -2.16 -0.93 -7.45
CA THR A 94 -2.52 0.35 -8.05
C THR A 94 -3.31 0.07 -9.32
N GLU A 95 -4.33 0.87 -9.62
CA GLU A 95 -5.02 0.84 -10.92
C GLU A 95 -3.95 0.76 -12.04
N PRO A 96 -4.17 -0.03 -13.10
CA PRO A 96 -3.23 -0.11 -14.21
C PRO A 96 -3.36 1.15 -15.06
N ASP A 97 -2.95 2.31 -14.54
CA ASP A 97 -2.56 3.39 -15.42
C ASP A 97 -1.08 3.17 -15.76
N SER A 98 -0.87 2.53 -16.90
CA SER A 98 0.25 2.83 -17.80
C SER A 98 1.60 3.11 -17.13
N ARG A 99 2.26 2.11 -16.54
CA ARG A 99 3.73 1.89 -16.51
C ARG A 99 4.10 0.89 -15.42
N GLY A 100 4.93 -0.10 -15.76
CA GLY A 100 5.45 -1.09 -14.83
C GLY A 100 6.10 -0.44 -13.61
N SER A 101 5.46 -0.59 -12.45
CA SER A 101 6.00 -0.12 -11.17
C SER A 101 6.89 -1.20 -10.58
N MET A 102 8.03 -1.42 -11.23
CA MET A 102 9.25 -1.80 -10.56
C MET A 102 9.97 -0.47 -10.29
N MET A 103 9.48 0.31 -9.30
CA MET A 103 10.19 1.51 -8.86
C MET A 103 11.48 1.08 -8.15
N ASN A 104 12.52 0.87 -8.94
CA ASN A 104 13.88 0.73 -8.45
C ASN A 104 14.36 2.13 -8.00
N LEU A 105 15.18 2.21 -6.94
CA LEU A 105 15.82 3.45 -6.44
C LEU A 105 16.56 4.27 -7.53
N ARG A 106 16.75 3.71 -8.72
CA ARG A 106 17.38 4.36 -9.87
C ARG A 106 16.48 5.43 -10.53
N ASP A 107 15.16 5.32 -10.40
CA ASP A 107 14.21 6.25 -11.03
C ASP A 107 14.13 7.62 -10.33
N GLU A 108 14.45 7.68 -9.03
CA GLU A 108 14.43 8.93 -8.27
C GLU A 108 15.54 9.90 -8.73
N ARG A 109 16.72 9.37 -9.07
CA ARG A 109 17.84 10.18 -9.59
C ARG A 109 17.61 10.74 -10.99
N SER A 110 16.74 10.13 -11.81
CA SER A 110 16.44 10.66 -13.15
C SER A 110 15.61 11.93 -13.07
N ARG A 111 14.68 12.01 -12.09
CA ARG A 111 13.77 13.17 -11.96
C ARG A 111 14.44 14.39 -11.36
N THR A 112 15.49 14.21 -10.56
CA THR A 112 16.29 15.33 -10.03
C THR A 112 17.18 15.97 -11.10
N ILE A 113 17.61 15.22 -12.13
CA ILE A 113 18.46 15.75 -13.21
C ILE A 113 17.61 16.53 -14.24
N ASP A 114 16.43 16.04 -14.59
CA ASP A 114 15.52 16.74 -15.53
C ASP A 114 14.85 18.00 -14.95
N GLY A 115 14.75 18.11 -13.62
CA GLY A 115 14.20 19.29 -12.94
C GLY A 115 15.15 20.49 -12.92
N GLU A 116 16.46 20.26 -12.91
CA GLU A 116 17.47 21.32 -12.82
C GLU A 116 17.74 22.00 -14.18
N GLN A 117 17.53 21.30 -15.31
CA GLN A 117 17.80 21.86 -16.65
C GLN A 117 16.71 22.78 -17.22
N ARG A 118 15.53 22.85 -16.60
CA ARG A 118 14.43 23.74 -17.06
C ARG A 118 14.40 25.12 -16.40
N LYS A 119 15.44 25.50 -15.66
CA LYS A 119 15.57 26.83 -15.05
C LYS A 119 16.82 27.56 -15.54
N GLY A 120 17.00 27.66 -16.86
CA GLY A 120 18.16 28.38 -17.40
C GLY A 120 18.35 28.38 -18.90
N MET A 121 17.32 28.55 -19.73
CA MET A 121 17.58 28.79 -21.16
C MET A 121 16.67 29.86 -21.75
N MET A 122 17.29 31.03 -21.94
CA MET A 122 16.83 32.20 -22.67
C MET A 122 16.20 31.80 -24.00
N GLY A 123 14.89 32.07 -24.17
CA GLY A 123 14.18 31.77 -25.40
C GLY A 123 14.70 32.64 -26.55
N THR A 124 15.14 32.01 -27.64
CA THR A 124 15.43 32.70 -28.89
C THR A 124 14.12 33.17 -29.52
N LEU A 125 14.00 34.48 -29.78
CA LEU A 125 12.83 35.03 -30.47
C LEU A 125 12.72 34.42 -31.87
N GLY A 126 11.56 33.84 -32.18
CA GLY A 126 11.30 33.30 -33.52
C GLY A 126 11.29 34.40 -34.60
N ARG A 127 11.88 34.08 -35.76
CA ARG A 127 12.08 34.91 -36.97
C ARG A 127 10.89 35.80 -37.39
N LYS A 128 9.66 35.47 -37.01
CA LYS A 128 8.46 36.27 -37.32
C LYS A 128 8.35 37.57 -36.50
N LYS A 129 8.99 37.66 -35.32
CA LYS A 129 9.00 38.89 -34.51
C LYS A 129 10.11 39.87 -34.92
N GLU A 130 11.13 39.40 -35.62
CA GLU A 130 12.29 40.20 -36.07
C GLU A 130 11.89 41.14 -37.21
N GLN A 131 11.15 40.63 -38.20
CA GLN A 131 10.65 41.44 -39.34
C GLN A 131 9.69 42.55 -38.93
N LYS A 132 9.00 42.38 -37.79
CA LYS A 132 8.07 43.40 -37.27
C LYS A 132 8.80 44.55 -36.55
N LEU A 133 10.02 44.31 -36.09
CA LEU A 133 10.86 45.32 -35.42
C LEU A 133 11.59 46.21 -36.43
N GLU A 134 11.95 45.67 -37.60
CA GLU A 134 12.62 46.43 -38.68
C GLU A 134 11.71 47.45 -39.36
N GLN A 135 10.39 47.20 -39.43
CA GLN A 135 9.42 48.15 -40.00
C GLN A 135 9.11 49.34 -39.09
N LEU A 136 9.69 49.37 -37.89
CA LEU A 136 9.52 50.44 -36.91
C LEU A 136 10.76 51.35 -36.80
N ARG A 137 11.73 51.24 -37.71
CA ARG A 137 12.94 52.06 -37.72
C ARG A 137 12.94 53.09 -38.85
#